data_AF-A0AAD8IWB6-F1
#
_entry.id   AF-A0AAD8IWB6-F1
#
_cell.length_a   1.000
_cell.length_b   1.000
_cell.length_c   1.000
_cell.angle_alpha   90.00
_cell.angle_beta   90.00
_cell.angle_gamma   90.00
#
_symmetry.space_group_name_H-M   'P 1'
#
loop_
_entity.id
_entity.type
_entity.pdbx_description
1 polymer ?
#
loop_
_entity_poly.entity_id
_entity_poly.type
_entity_poly.pdbx_seq_one_letter_code
_entity_poly.pdbx_strand_id
1 'polypeptide(L)'
;MGRKIAKHTRLFLRGNAWEYLPNQEELEKVEGLILDLTQSTEKQINSQMFERLPKLRLLEIRDVHGIKGHFKNSFHELRCIYWRYCTWTQLPSSFRPQKLISIVMPFSNFEILWDDSRHFTTLKIINVERSKLKSVDSKKSFLQVMVVRKHFLPFYEVETLKYIMW
;
A
#
# COMPACT_ATOMS: atom_id res chain seq x y z
N MET A 1 -24.77 -7.39 1.65
CA MET A 1 -24.49 -8.84 1.44
C MET A 1 -23.18 -8.95 0.68
N GLY A 2 -22.12 -9.64 1.12
CA GLY A 2 -21.96 -10.53 2.25
C GLY A 2 -20.54 -10.46 2.82
N ARG A 3 -20.41 -10.76 4.11
CA ARG A 3 -19.13 -11.05 4.76
C ARG A 3 -18.91 -12.56 4.71
N LYS A 4 -17.82 -13.00 4.08
CA LYS A 4 -17.31 -14.37 4.23
C LYS A 4 -16.00 -14.27 4.99
N ILE A 5 -16.09 -14.35 6.32
CA ILE A 5 -14.91 -14.44 7.19
C ILE A 5 -14.53 -15.92 7.24
N ALA A 6 -13.74 -16.36 6.28
CA ALA A 6 -13.00 -17.62 6.44
C ALA A 6 -11.69 -17.24 7.15
N LYS A 7 -11.35 -17.91 8.26
CA LYS A 7 -10.02 -18.25 8.84
C LYS A 7 -8.75 -17.42 8.52
N HIS A 8 -8.82 -16.25 7.92
CA HIS A 8 -7.74 -15.67 7.13
C HIS A 8 -7.32 -14.33 7.69
N THR A 9 -6.01 -14.14 7.74
CA THR A 9 -5.32 -12.87 8.04
C THR A 9 -5.55 -11.82 6.93
N ARG A 10 -6.62 -11.91 6.14
CA ARG A 10 -6.90 -11.03 4.99
C ARG A 10 -8.31 -10.46 5.08
N LEU A 11 -8.40 -9.14 4.96
CA LEU A 11 -9.63 -8.37 5.00
C LEU A 11 -9.87 -7.73 3.62
N PHE A 12 -11.07 -7.92 3.07
CA PHE A 12 -11.51 -7.27 1.83
C PHE A 12 -12.64 -6.30 2.16
N LEU A 13 -12.39 -4.99 2.00
CA LEU A 13 -13.35 -3.92 2.26
C LEU A 13 -13.82 -3.35 0.93
N ARG A 14 -15.13 -3.44 0.66
CA ARG A 14 -15.75 -2.94 -0.57
C ARG A 14 -16.78 -1.87 -0.28
N GLY A 15 -16.82 -0.82 -1.11
CA GLY A 15 -17.76 0.28 -0.92
C GLY A 15 -17.52 0.96 0.42
N ASN A 16 -18.58 1.17 1.21
CA ASN A 16 -18.49 1.84 2.52
C ASN A 16 -18.18 0.86 3.67
N ALA A 17 -17.74 -0.38 3.38
CA ALA A 17 -17.47 -1.38 4.43
C ALA A 17 -16.37 -0.95 5.42
N TRP A 18 -15.53 0.02 5.05
CA TRP A 18 -14.52 0.61 5.91
C TRP A 18 -15.11 1.47 7.04
N GLU A 19 -16.37 1.89 6.96
CA GLU A 19 -17.08 2.56 8.06
C GLU A 19 -17.48 1.57 9.16
N TYR A 20 -17.63 0.30 8.78
CA TYR A 20 -18.09 -0.78 9.65
C TYR A 20 -16.99 -1.82 9.87
N LEU A 21 -15.81 -1.35 10.28
CA LEU A 21 -14.68 -2.24 10.57
C LEU A 21 -15.04 -3.25 11.68
N PRO A 22 -14.52 -4.48 11.61
CA PRO A 22 -14.59 -5.46 12.69
C PRO A 22 -14.13 -4.92 14.06
N ASN A 23 -14.41 -5.70 15.10
CA ASN A 23 -13.85 -5.43 16.43
C ASN A 23 -12.30 -5.47 16.40
N GLN A 24 -11.68 -4.89 17.42
CA GLN A 24 -10.22 -4.74 17.45
C GLN A 24 -9.48 -6.08 17.43
N GLU A 25 -9.98 -7.11 18.12
CA GLU A 25 -9.34 -8.43 18.18
C GLU A 25 -9.27 -9.12 16.81
N GLU A 26 -10.29 -8.94 15.98
CA GLU A 26 -10.29 -9.43 14.59
C GLU A 26 -9.30 -8.65 13.72
N LEU A 27 -9.22 -7.33 13.88
CA LEU A 27 -8.32 -6.47 13.12
C LEU A 27 -6.83 -6.71 13.44
N GLU A 28 -6.52 -7.07 14.69
CA GLU A 28 -5.16 -7.42 15.12
C GLU A 28 -4.58 -8.65 14.42
N LYS A 29 -5.44 -9.47 13.81
CA LYS A 29 -5.06 -10.68 13.06
C LYS A 29 -4.91 -10.40 11.56
N VAL A 30 -5.26 -9.21 11.09
CA VAL A 30 -5.22 -8.85 9.66
C VAL A 30 -3.80 -8.50 9.23
N GLU A 31 -3.28 -9.30 8.31
CA GLU A 31 -2.00 -9.12 7.62
C GLU A 31 -2.16 -8.61 6.18
N GLY A 32 -3.33 -8.74 5.58
CA GLY A 32 -3.61 -8.23 4.24
C GLY A 32 -4.91 -7.45 4.17
N LEU A 33 -4.87 -6.28 3.56
CA LEU A 33 -6.05 -5.45 3.31
C LEU A 33 -6.16 -5.14 1.82
N ILE A 34 -7.33 -5.40 1.26
CA ILE A 34 -7.74 -4.83 -0.02
C ILE A 34 -8.86 -3.84 0.28
N LEU A 35 -8.61 -2.57 -0.02
CA LEU A 35 -9.55 -1.46 0.13
C LEU A 35 -10.04 -1.04 -1.24
N ASP A 36 -11.29 -1.39 -1.55
CA ASP A 36 -11.92 -1.23 -2.86
C ASP A 36 -13.12 -0.28 -2.77
N LEU A 37 -12.89 0.99 -3.12
CA LEU A 37 -13.93 2.01 -3.11
C LEU A 37 -14.67 2.16 -4.43
N THR A 38 -14.49 1.25 -5.40
CA THR A 38 -15.12 1.35 -6.74
C THR A 38 -16.64 1.58 -6.67
N GLN A 39 -17.30 1.00 -5.68
CA GLN A 39 -18.75 1.12 -5.45
C GLN A 39 -19.15 2.16 -4.39
N SER A 40 -18.20 2.89 -3.83
CA SER A 40 -18.48 3.94 -2.85
C SER A 40 -18.70 5.29 -3.53
N THR A 41 -19.56 6.13 -2.95
CA THR A 41 -19.64 7.55 -3.29
C THR A 41 -18.58 8.38 -2.56
N GLU A 42 -18.13 7.94 -1.38
CA GLU A 42 -17.04 8.54 -0.63
C GLU A 42 -15.72 7.89 -1.04
N LYS A 43 -14.80 8.69 -1.59
CA LYS A 43 -13.53 8.20 -2.14
C LYS A 43 -12.33 8.59 -1.27
N GLN A 44 -12.59 9.24 -0.14
CA GLN A 44 -11.58 9.64 0.82
C GLN A 44 -11.60 8.74 2.06
N ILE A 45 -10.40 8.47 2.55
CA ILE A 45 -10.19 7.59 3.70
C ILE A 45 -9.41 8.33 4.78
N ASN A 46 -9.72 8.09 6.04
CA ASN A 46 -8.92 8.59 7.15
C ASN A 46 -7.78 7.59 7.46
N SER A 47 -6.54 8.07 7.54
CA SER A 47 -5.36 7.25 7.83
C SER A 47 -5.43 6.53 9.17
N GLN A 48 -6.20 7.03 10.15
CA GLN A 48 -6.41 6.40 11.46
C GLN A 48 -6.93 4.97 11.36
N MET A 49 -7.63 4.59 10.27
CA MET A 49 -8.07 3.21 10.09
C MET A 49 -6.90 2.21 10.05
N PHE A 50 -5.74 2.63 9.56
CA PHE A 50 -4.55 1.77 9.44
C PHE A 50 -3.83 1.56 10.78
N GLU A 51 -4.06 2.43 11.77
CA GLU A 51 -3.53 2.25 13.14
C GLU A 51 -4.16 1.04 13.82
N ARG A 52 -5.39 0.68 13.43
CA ARG A 52 -6.11 -0.49 13.94
C ARG A 52 -5.65 -1.81 13.32
N LEU A 53 -4.71 -1.78 12.38
CA LEU A 53 -4.22 -2.93 11.64
C LEU A 53 -2.72 -3.14 11.92
N PRO A 54 -2.32 -3.44 13.18
CA PRO A 54 -0.91 -3.42 13.58
C PRO A 54 -0.05 -4.49 12.88
N LYS A 55 -0.68 -5.58 12.39
CA LYS A 55 0.01 -6.66 11.68
C LYS A 55 -0.09 -6.55 10.15
N LEU A 56 -0.56 -5.42 9.62
CA LEU A 56 -0.75 -5.27 8.17
C LEU A 56 0.58 -5.35 7.42
N ARG A 57 0.70 -6.35 6.54
CA ARG A 57 1.87 -6.63 5.69
C ARG A 57 1.60 -6.32 4.22
N LEU A 58 0.36 -6.49 3.77
CA LEU A 58 -0.08 -6.31 2.39
C LEU A 58 -1.21 -5.29 2.32
N LEU A 59 -1.04 -4.25 1.50
CA LEU A 59 -2.09 -3.27 1.25
C LEU A 59 -2.33 -3.09 -0.24
N GLU A 60 -3.58 -3.31 -0.67
CA GLU A 60 -4.05 -2.99 -2.00
C GLU A 60 -5.14 -1.92 -1.91
N ILE A 61 -4.98 -0.84 -2.68
CA ILE A 61 -5.92 0.28 -2.71
C ILE A 61 -6.46 0.43 -4.13
N ARG A 62 -7.79 0.51 -4.25
CA ARG A 62 -8.50 0.68 -5.52
C ARG A 62 -9.50 1.82 -5.40
N ASP A 63 -9.43 2.71 -6.37
CA ASP A 63 -10.38 3.82 -6.55
C ASP A 63 -10.50 4.74 -5.32
N VAL A 64 -9.40 4.95 -4.60
CA VAL A 64 -9.30 5.92 -3.50
C VAL A 64 -8.69 7.21 -4.04
N HIS A 65 -9.41 8.33 -3.87
CA HIS A 65 -8.98 9.65 -4.34
C HIS A 65 -8.06 10.37 -3.34
N GLY A 66 -8.03 9.93 -2.09
CA GLY A 66 -7.09 10.46 -1.11
C GLY A 66 -7.19 9.78 0.24
N ILE A 67 -6.07 9.80 0.97
CA ILE A 67 -6.03 9.43 2.38
C ILE A 67 -5.68 10.68 3.17
N LYS A 68 -6.57 11.08 4.07
CA LYS A 68 -6.42 12.22 4.98
C LYS A 68 -5.73 11.79 6.27
N GLY A 69 -4.84 12.64 6.79
CA GLY A 69 -4.13 12.40 8.05
C GLY A 69 -2.66 12.03 7.83
N HIS A 70 -2.03 11.52 8.88
CA HIS A 70 -0.63 11.11 8.90
C HIS A 70 -0.49 9.61 9.21
N PHE A 71 0.68 9.04 8.90
CA PHE A 71 0.95 7.61 9.02
C PHE A 71 1.91 7.24 10.15
N LYS A 72 2.12 8.15 11.13
CA LYS A 72 3.13 8.01 12.19
C LYS A 72 2.99 6.70 12.99
N ASN A 73 1.77 6.25 13.23
CA ASN A 73 1.43 5.05 14.01
C ASN A 73 0.84 3.93 13.13
N SER A 74 1.10 3.95 11.83
CA SER A 74 0.58 2.97 10.88
C SER A 74 1.72 2.22 10.20
N PHE A 75 1.40 1.07 9.59
CA PHE A 75 2.27 0.38 8.65
C PHE A 75 3.62 -0.12 9.20
N HIS A 76 3.73 -0.36 10.51
CA HIS A 76 4.94 -0.90 11.14
C HIS A 76 5.40 -2.24 10.53
N GLU A 77 4.44 -3.11 10.18
CA GLU A 77 4.68 -4.41 9.55
C GLU A 77 4.52 -4.41 8.03
N LEU A 78 4.26 -3.25 7.42
CA LEU A 78 3.92 -3.18 5.99
C LEU A 78 5.12 -3.57 5.14
N ARG A 79 4.90 -4.53 4.24
CA ARG A 79 5.91 -5.06 3.32
C ARG A 79 5.63 -4.69 1.88
N CYS A 80 4.36 -4.68 1.48
CA CYS A 80 3.98 -4.37 0.11
C CYS A 80 2.77 -3.46 0.06
N ILE A 81 2.85 -2.46 -0.82
CA ILE A 81 1.73 -1.60 -1.15
C ILE A 81 1.50 -1.57 -2.65
N TYR A 82 0.24 -1.76 -3.03
CA TYR A 82 -0.25 -1.58 -4.38
C TYR A 82 -1.33 -0.50 -4.40
N TRP A 83 -1.09 0.59 -5.13
CA TRP A 83 -2.07 1.67 -5.29
C TRP A 83 -1.99 2.27 -6.68
N ARG A 84 -2.80 1.71 -7.59
CA ARG A 84 -2.92 2.22 -8.96
C ARG A 84 -3.62 3.58 -8.95
N TYR A 85 -3.13 4.53 -9.75
CA TYR A 85 -3.65 5.90 -9.78
C TYR A 85 -3.55 6.59 -8.41
N CYS A 86 -2.45 6.35 -7.67
CA CYS A 86 -2.21 7.02 -6.41
C CYS A 86 -2.19 8.54 -6.64
N THR A 87 -2.96 9.26 -5.82
CA THR A 87 -3.15 10.71 -5.96
C THR A 87 -2.02 11.52 -5.32
N TRP A 88 -1.09 10.86 -4.63
CA TRP A 88 0.08 11.51 -4.06
C TRP A 88 1.02 12.04 -5.13
N THR A 89 1.51 13.27 -4.89
CA THR A 89 2.59 13.89 -5.67
C THR A 89 3.97 13.58 -5.08
N GLN A 90 4.00 13.18 -3.81
CA GLN A 90 5.16 12.69 -3.06
C GLN A 90 4.72 11.75 -1.95
N LEU A 91 5.58 10.80 -1.54
CA LEU A 91 5.27 9.98 -0.38
C LEU A 91 5.19 10.87 0.86
N PRO A 92 4.13 10.75 1.68
CA PRO A 92 4.00 11.53 2.91
C PRO A 92 5.22 11.32 3.82
N SER A 93 5.75 12.39 4.41
CA SER A 93 6.92 12.31 5.31
C SER A 93 6.69 11.42 6.55
N SER A 94 5.43 11.21 6.91
CA SER A 94 4.99 10.29 7.98
C SER A 94 4.87 8.83 7.55
N PHE A 95 4.89 8.53 6.24
CA PHE A 95 4.88 7.17 5.71
C PHE A 95 6.29 6.58 5.81
N ARG A 96 6.60 5.95 6.96
CA ARG A 96 7.93 5.40 7.25
C ARG A 96 7.92 3.90 7.61
N PRO A 97 7.39 3.01 6.74
CA PRO A 97 7.41 1.58 6.99
C PRO A 97 8.84 1.01 6.85
N GLN A 98 9.42 0.53 7.96
CA GLN A 98 10.80 0.02 7.98
C GLN A 98 10.98 -1.35 7.29
N LYS A 99 9.89 -2.14 7.22
CA LYS A 99 9.86 -3.48 6.64
C LYS A 99 9.41 -3.50 5.18
N LEU A 100 9.28 -2.34 4.54
CA LEU A 100 8.74 -2.21 3.19
C LEU A 100 9.68 -2.81 2.15
N ILE A 101 9.21 -3.84 1.45
CA ILE A 101 9.91 -4.57 0.38
C ILE A 101 9.53 -4.03 -1.00
N SER A 102 8.26 -3.65 -1.20
CA SER A 102 7.80 -3.15 -2.50
C SER A 102 6.80 -1.99 -2.44
N ILE A 103 6.99 -1.05 -3.36
CA ILE A 103 6.05 0.03 -3.70
C ILE A 103 5.62 -0.16 -5.14
N VAL A 104 4.34 -0.40 -5.38
CA VAL A 104 3.77 -0.53 -6.73
C VAL A 104 2.60 0.43 -6.88
N MET A 105 2.85 1.61 -7.42
CA MET A 105 1.88 2.68 -7.60
C MET A 105 1.91 3.24 -9.03
N PRO A 106 1.56 2.44 -10.05
CA PRO A 106 1.63 2.88 -11.44
C PRO A 106 0.51 3.88 -11.76
N PHE A 107 0.73 4.70 -12.79
CA PHE A 107 -0.16 5.75 -13.29
C PHE A 107 -0.50 6.83 -12.25
N SER A 108 0.46 7.13 -11.36
CA SER A 108 0.27 8.05 -10.23
C SER A 108 0.77 9.46 -10.55
N ASN A 109 0.54 10.41 -9.65
CA ASN A 109 0.94 11.81 -9.85
C ASN A 109 2.30 12.16 -9.23
N PHE A 110 3.15 11.17 -8.90
CA PHE A 110 4.44 11.44 -8.27
C PHE A 110 5.30 12.37 -9.12
N GLU A 111 5.69 13.51 -8.55
CA GLU A 111 6.69 14.43 -9.10
C GLU A 111 8.04 14.24 -8.42
N ILE A 112 8.01 13.93 -7.12
CA ILE A 112 9.15 13.57 -6.28
C ILE A 112 8.71 12.30 -5.53
N LEU A 113 9.54 11.26 -5.47
CA LEU A 113 9.13 10.04 -4.76
C LEU A 113 9.24 10.22 -3.23
N TRP A 114 10.37 10.74 -2.76
CA TRP A 114 10.67 11.05 -1.36
C TRP A 114 11.77 12.10 -1.27
N ASP A 115 11.83 12.85 -0.17
CA ASP A 115 12.97 13.72 0.16
C ASP A 115 14.14 12.92 0.74
N ASP A 116 13.84 11.84 1.49
CA ASP A 116 14.82 11.02 2.18
C ASP A 116 14.44 9.54 2.15
N SER A 117 15.26 8.74 1.49
CA SER A 117 15.07 7.29 1.35
C SER A 117 15.76 6.44 2.42
N ARG A 118 16.47 7.05 3.38
CA ARG A 118 17.31 6.33 4.36
C ARG A 118 16.52 5.34 5.22
N HIS A 119 15.25 5.62 5.48
CA HIS A 119 14.39 4.76 6.30
C HIS A 119 13.87 3.52 5.55
N PHE A 120 13.91 3.50 4.21
CA PHE A 120 13.56 2.34 3.40
C PHE A 120 14.75 1.38 3.28
N THR A 121 15.10 0.70 4.38
CA THR A 121 16.29 -0.17 4.45
C THR A 121 16.08 -1.53 3.79
N THR A 122 14.83 -1.99 3.69
CA THR A 122 14.46 -3.32 3.16
C THR A 122 13.84 -3.27 1.75
N LEU A 123 13.69 -2.06 1.19
CA LEU A 123 13.00 -1.83 -0.08
C LEU A 123 13.81 -2.34 -1.26
N LYS A 124 13.19 -3.20 -2.05
CA LYS A 124 13.80 -3.87 -3.22
C LYS A 124 13.12 -3.50 -4.53
N ILE A 125 11.81 -3.23 -4.50
CA ILE A 125 11.00 -3.02 -5.70
C ILE A 125 10.30 -1.67 -5.62
N ILE A 126 10.46 -0.87 -6.67
CA ILE A 126 9.72 0.37 -6.87
C ILE A 126 9.16 0.35 -8.29
N ASN A 127 7.85 0.40 -8.40
CA ASN A 127 7.16 0.61 -9.65
C ASN A 127 6.23 1.81 -9.50
N VAL A 128 6.58 2.91 -10.17
CA VAL A 128 5.79 4.13 -10.28
C VAL A 128 5.64 4.49 -11.77
N GLU A 129 5.48 3.47 -12.62
CA GLU A 129 5.37 3.60 -14.08
C GLU A 129 4.37 4.70 -14.45
N ARG A 130 4.70 5.53 -15.44
CA ARG A 130 3.86 6.63 -15.93
C ARG A 130 3.46 7.66 -14.87
N SER A 131 4.30 7.85 -13.85
CA SER A 131 4.27 9.03 -12.99
C SER A 131 5.06 10.19 -13.60
N LYS A 132 4.92 11.39 -13.04
CA LYS A 132 5.50 12.64 -13.53
C LYS A 132 6.84 12.97 -12.85
N LEU A 133 7.67 11.96 -12.57
CA LEU A 133 8.88 12.13 -11.77
C LEU A 133 9.87 13.10 -12.42
N LYS A 134 10.29 14.11 -11.66
CA LYS A 134 11.29 15.10 -12.07
C LYS A 134 12.71 14.64 -11.78
N SER A 135 12.91 13.87 -10.71
CA SER A 135 14.18 13.24 -10.36
C SER A 135 13.95 12.01 -9.47
N VAL A 136 14.86 11.04 -9.54
CA VAL A 136 14.98 9.97 -8.55
C VAL A 136 16.41 10.07 -8.01
N ASP A 137 16.59 10.26 -6.71
CA ASP A 137 17.92 10.23 -6.10
C ASP A 137 18.51 8.83 -6.29
N SER A 138 19.47 8.72 -7.22
CA SER A 138 20.02 7.48 -7.73
C SER A 138 21.06 6.84 -6.80
N LYS A 139 21.24 7.36 -5.58
CA LYS A 139 22.29 6.95 -4.65
C LYS A 139 22.11 5.57 -4.00
N LYS A 140 21.06 4.81 -4.32
CA LYS A 140 20.98 3.38 -3.97
C LYS A 140 21.25 2.51 -5.20
N SER A 141 22.52 2.12 -5.34
CA SER A 141 23.07 1.21 -6.35
C SER A 141 22.50 -0.22 -6.34
N PHE A 142 21.53 -0.52 -5.47
CA PHE A 142 20.89 -1.84 -5.34
C PHE A 142 19.38 -1.83 -5.53
N LEU A 143 18.78 -0.66 -5.81
CA LEU A 143 17.40 -0.65 -6.26
C LEU A 143 17.39 -1.18 -7.69
N GLN A 144 16.83 -2.37 -7.90
CA GLN A 144 16.20 -2.65 -9.18
C GLN A 144 15.02 -1.68 -9.28
N VAL A 145 15.30 -0.45 -9.70
CA VAL A 145 14.28 0.44 -10.26
C VAL A 145 13.88 -0.24 -11.56
N MET A 146 13.06 -1.26 -11.45
CA MET A 146 12.39 -1.81 -12.60
C MET A 146 11.39 -0.73 -13.03
N VAL A 147 11.82 0.12 -13.94
CA VAL A 147 10.91 0.74 -14.90
C VAL A 147 10.37 -0.43 -15.72
N VAL A 148 9.43 -1.20 -15.14
CA VAL A 148 8.84 -2.38 -15.78
C VAL A 148 8.05 -1.87 -16.97
N ARG A 149 8.69 -1.82 -18.14
CA ARG A 149 7.99 -1.64 -19.39
C ARG A 149 7.23 -2.94 -19.66
N LYS A 150 5.91 -2.84 -19.57
CA LYS A 150 4.90 -3.81 -20.03
C LYS A 150 4.96 -5.18 -19.33
N HIS A 151 3.82 -5.52 -18.71
CA HIS A 151 3.46 -6.84 -18.19
C HIS A 151 3.96 -7.18 -16.78
N PHE A 152 3.50 -6.41 -15.79
CA PHE A 152 3.14 -7.02 -14.51
C PHE A 152 1.71 -6.62 -14.20
N LEU A 153 0.83 -7.63 -14.20
CA LEU A 153 -0.45 -7.80 -13.49
C LEU A 153 -1.32 -8.75 -14.34
N PRO A 154 -1.89 -9.82 -13.75
CA PRO A 154 -2.52 -9.76 -12.44
C PRO A 154 -2.15 -10.91 -11.49
N PHE A 155 -2.39 -10.68 -10.21
CA PHE A 155 -2.27 -11.61 -9.08
C PHE A 155 -0.85 -12.05 -8.75
N TYR A 156 -0.43 -11.66 -7.56
CA TYR A 156 0.66 -12.25 -6.80
C TYR A 156 0.72 -13.78 -7.04
N GLU A 157 1.63 -14.22 -7.91
CA GLU A 157 1.94 -15.64 -8.01
C GLU A 157 2.32 -16.14 -6.62
N VAL A 158 1.91 -17.37 -6.31
CA VAL A 158 2.09 -18.00 -4.99
C VAL A 158 3.56 -17.93 -4.54
N GLU A 159 4.51 -17.94 -5.46
CA GLU A 159 5.93 -17.76 -5.18
C GLU A 159 6.29 -16.35 -4.72
N THR A 160 5.74 -15.31 -5.35
CA THR A 160 5.96 -13.92 -4.92
C THR A 160 5.36 -13.68 -3.53
N LEU A 161 4.22 -14.32 -3.21
CA LEU A 161 3.64 -14.26 -1.87
C LEU A 161 4.50 -14.93 -0.80
N LYS A 162 5.27 -15.97 -1.12
CA LYS A 162 6.18 -16.62 -0.16
C LYS A 162 7.29 -15.67 0.29
N TYR A 163 7.84 -14.86 -0.62
CA TYR A 163 8.86 -13.85 -0.32
C TYR A 163 8.33 -12.65 0.47
N ILE A 164 7.02 -12.40 0.42
CA ILE A 164 6.39 -11.25 1.06
C ILE A 164 5.77 -11.62 2.42
N MET A 165 5.17 -12.81 2.53
CA MET A 165 4.44 -13.26 3.72
C MET A 165 5.28 -14.06 4.72
N TRP A 166 6.53 -14.39 4.41
CA TRP A 166 7.52 -14.97 5.34
C TRP A 166 8.78 -14.10 5.42
#